data_AF-A0A2U1N2S6-F1
#
_entry.id   AF-A0A2U1N2S6-F1
#
_cell.length_a   1.000
_cell.length_b   1.000
_cell.length_c   1.000
_cell.angle_alpha   90.00
_cell.angle_beta   90.00
_cell.angle_gamma   90.00
#
_symmetry.space_group_name_H-M   'P 1'
#
loop_
_entity.id
_entity.type
_entity.pdbx_description
1 polymer ?
#
loop_
_entity_poly.entity_id
_entity_poly.type
_entity_poly.pdbx_seq_one_letter_code
_entity_poly.pdbx_strand_id
1 'polypeptide(L)'
;MYHLKHIALVLGVVFFSTLCIGTRGRLIHDLALGFIRLPFNKTYYINKKPYNLPLEERYSFINGVHKLWVFSTDEPHYRGSQTKPRSELSINGYKYSTGVWQFEAHVFVPYGTSGVSLMQVFGASYPHASTLMVRVYNGDLYYYREKVIVHDIYNKWFRLNVIHNVE
;
A
#
# COMPACT_ATOMS: atom_id res chain seq x y z
N MET A 1 -74.36 -7.78 -54.26
CA MET A 1 -74.62 -7.14 -52.96
C MET A 1 -74.21 -8.08 -51.84
N TYR A 2 -72.98 -7.97 -51.31
CA TYR A 2 -72.65 -8.27 -49.91
C TYR A 2 -71.37 -7.50 -49.58
N HIS A 3 -71.54 -6.45 -48.75
CA HIS A 3 -70.48 -5.65 -48.16
C HIS A 3 -69.89 -6.41 -46.97
N LEU A 4 -68.58 -6.57 -46.88
CA LEU A 4 -67.89 -6.90 -45.63
C LEU A 4 -66.51 -6.24 -45.64
N LYS A 5 -66.43 -5.01 -45.13
CA LYS A 5 -65.98 -4.60 -43.78
C LYS A 5 -64.48 -4.86 -43.56
N HIS A 6 -63.74 -3.74 -43.57
CA HIS A 6 -62.37 -3.61 -43.15
C HIS A 6 -62.14 -4.21 -41.76
N ILE A 7 -61.07 -4.99 -41.61
CA ILE A 7 -60.42 -5.25 -40.32
C ILE A 7 -58.94 -4.91 -40.54
N ALA A 8 -58.56 -3.72 -40.07
CA ALA A 8 -57.16 -3.36 -39.93
C ALA A 8 -56.64 -3.99 -38.63
N LEU A 9 -55.71 -4.94 -38.76
CA LEU A 9 -54.97 -5.50 -37.63
C LEU A 9 -53.79 -4.59 -37.32
N VAL A 10 -53.91 -3.76 -36.28
CA VAL A 10 -52.77 -2.99 -35.75
C VAL A 10 -51.96 -3.91 -34.84
N LEU A 11 -50.84 -4.42 -35.35
CA LEU A 11 -49.83 -5.12 -34.55
C LEU A 11 -49.05 -4.09 -33.73
N GLY A 12 -49.46 -3.89 -32.48
CA GLY A 12 -48.70 -3.12 -31.50
C GLY A 12 -47.47 -3.91 -31.06
N VAL A 13 -46.28 -3.48 -31.49
CA VAL A 13 -45.00 -4.00 -30.99
C VAL A 13 -44.71 -3.29 -29.66
N VAL A 14 -44.83 -4.01 -28.55
CA VAL A 14 -44.41 -3.53 -27.22
C VAL A 14 -42.92 -3.82 -27.07
N PHE A 15 -42.08 -2.77 -27.15
CA PHE A 15 -40.67 -2.86 -26.76
C PHE A 15 -40.58 -2.90 -25.23
N PHE A 16 -40.34 -4.09 -24.66
CA PHE A 16 -39.80 -4.19 -23.30
C PHE A 16 -38.30 -3.85 -23.36
N SER A 17 -37.95 -2.57 -23.17
CA SER A 17 -36.57 -2.22 -22.85
C SER A 17 -36.32 -2.60 -21.39
N THR A 18 -35.76 -3.78 -21.16
CA THR A 18 -35.19 -4.12 -19.85
C THR A 18 -34.05 -3.14 -19.60
N LEU A 19 -34.27 -2.16 -18.74
CA LEU A 19 -33.19 -1.34 -18.20
C LEU A 19 -32.34 -2.26 -17.31
N CYS A 20 -31.40 -2.97 -17.91
CA CYS A 20 -30.30 -3.58 -17.18
C CYS A 20 -29.48 -2.41 -16.64
N ILE A 21 -29.83 -1.94 -15.44
CA ILE A 21 -28.92 -1.16 -14.62
C ILE A 21 -27.78 -2.12 -14.29
N GLY A 22 -26.80 -2.18 -15.19
CA GLY A 22 -25.52 -2.80 -14.92
C GLY A 22 -24.92 -2.00 -13.79
N THR A 23 -25.09 -2.48 -12.56
CA THR A 23 -24.16 -2.14 -11.50
C THR A 23 -22.82 -2.67 -12.00
N ARG A 24 -22.03 -1.81 -12.65
CA ARG A 24 -20.58 -1.95 -12.64
C ARG A 24 -20.18 -1.80 -11.18
N GLY A 25 -20.41 -2.85 -10.39
CA GLY A 25 -19.67 -3.07 -9.17
C GLY A 25 -18.23 -3.07 -9.61
N ARG A 26 -17.52 -1.97 -9.30
CA ARG A 26 -16.08 -1.92 -9.41
C ARG A 26 -15.60 -3.16 -8.68
N LEU A 27 -15.05 -4.12 -9.41
CA LEU A 27 -14.44 -5.31 -8.83
C LEU A 27 -13.23 -4.76 -8.05
N ILE A 28 -13.47 -4.38 -6.80
CA ILE A 28 -12.39 -4.06 -5.88
C ILE A 28 -11.75 -5.42 -5.67
N HIS A 29 -10.64 -5.65 -6.37
CA HIS A 29 -9.74 -6.74 -6.03
C HIS A 29 -9.24 -6.44 -4.62
N ASP A 30 -9.95 -7.01 -3.65
CA ASP A 30 -9.54 -7.03 -2.26
C ASP A 30 -8.31 -7.93 -2.18
N LEU A 31 -7.14 -7.28 -2.12
CA LEU A 31 -5.86 -7.98 -2.05
C LEU A 31 -5.62 -8.61 -0.66
N ALA A 32 -6.46 -8.27 0.31
CA ALA A 32 -6.44 -8.84 1.65
C ALA A 32 -7.51 -9.94 1.82
N LEU A 33 -8.20 -10.36 0.74
CA LEU A 33 -9.15 -11.47 0.82
C LEU A 33 -8.47 -12.73 1.34
N GLY A 34 -9.01 -13.30 2.41
CA GLY A 34 -8.45 -14.48 3.10
C GLY A 34 -7.48 -14.14 4.25
N PHE A 35 -7.14 -12.87 4.46
CA PHE A 35 -6.34 -12.43 5.60
C PHE A 35 -7.22 -11.90 6.74
N ILE A 36 -6.78 -12.11 7.99
CA ILE A 36 -7.39 -11.51 9.17
C ILE A 36 -6.78 -10.12 9.38
N ARG A 37 -7.63 -9.09 9.37
CA ARG A 37 -7.18 -7.71 9.62
C ARG A 37 -6.79 -7.54 11.08
N LEU A 38 -5.55 -7.10 11.30
CA LEU A 38 -5.02 -6.80 12.63
C LEU A 38 -5.11 -5.30 12.93
N PRO A 39 -5.38 -4.91 14.18
CA PRO A 39 -5.41 -3.50 14.56
C PRO A 39 -4.03 -2.84 14.40
N PHE A 40 -3.99 -1.61 13.89
CA PHE A 40 -2.75 -0.86 13.73
C PHE A 40 -2.86 0.49 14.46
N ASN A 41 -2.26 0.56 15.64
CA ASN A 41 -2.22 1.76 16.49
C ASN A 41 -0.91 1.80 17.30
N LYS A 42 -0.73 2.85 18.13
CA LYS A 42 0.50 3.09 18.90
C LYS A 42 0.89 1.97 19.88
N THR A 43 -0.02 1.03 20.19
CA THR A 43 0.29 -0.16 20.98
C THR A 43 1.07 -1.21 20.18
N TYR A 44 0.91 -1.23 18.85
CA TYR A 44 1.44 -2.29 17.96
C TYR A 44 2.65 -1.85 17.13
N TYR A 45 3.01 -0.57 17.18
CA TYR A 45 4.22 -0.07 16.54
C TYR A 45 5.00 0.87 17.46
N ILE A 46 6.31 0.95 17.22
CA ILE A 46 7.19 1.94 17.83
C ILE A 46 7.74 2.87 16.74
N ASN A 47 7.85 4.15 17.06
CA ASN A 47 8.54 5.11 16.20
C ASN A 47 10.05 5.00 16.39
N LYS A 48 10.78 4.77 15.31
CA LYS A 48 12.23 4.98 15.27
C LYS A 48 12.50 6.33 14.62
N LYS A 49 13.41 7.07 15.24
CA LYS A 49 13.85 8.41 14.84
C LYS A 49 15.36 8.56 15.05
N PRO A 50 16.00 9.61 14.51
CA PRO A 50 17.34 10.02 14.95
C PRO A 50 17.41 10.18 16.47
N TYR A 51 18.50 9.73 17.09
CA TYR A 51 18.58 9.71 18.56
C TYR A 51 18.57 11.11 19.18
N ASN A 52 19.11 12.10 18.47
CA ASN A 52 19.32 13.48 18.93
C ASN A 52 18.14 14.43 18.65
N LEU A 53 17.11 13.99 17.94
CA LEU A 53 15.95 14.82 17.60
C LEU A 53 14.71 14.35 18.38
N PRO A 54 13.77 15.23 18.74
CA PRO A 54 12.46 14.80 19.21
C PRO A 54 11.65 14.13 18.08
N LEU A 55 10.53 13.50 18.40
CA LEU A 55 9.78 12.67 17.43
C LEU A 55 9.09 13.52 16.37
N GLU A 56 8.45 14.60 16.80
CA GLU A 56 7.70 15.58 16.02
C GLU A 56 8.53 16.26 14.92
N GLU A 57 9.85 16.28 15.07
CA GLU A 57 10.78 16.78 14.07
C GLU A 57 10.88 15.87 12.85
N ARG A 58 10.49 14.59 12.93
CA ARG A 58 10.63 13.61 11.84
C ARG A 58 9.38 12.76 11.61
N TYR A 59 8.33 12.98 12.38
CA TYR A 59 7.09 12.21 12.33
C TYR A 59 5.88 13.06 12.72
N SER A 60 4.76 12.86 12.02
CA SER A 60 3.44 13.31 12.47
C SER A 60 2.35 12.32 12.08
N PHE A 61 1.23 12.38 12.81
CA PHE A 61 0.02 11.62 12.48
C PHE A 61 -1.19 12.54 12.51
N ILE A 62 -1.67 12.89 11.32
CA ILE A 62 -2.76 13.86 11.14
C ILE A 62 -3.74 13.26 10.14
N ASN A 63 -5.03 13.27 10.49
CA ASN A 63 -6.13 12.83 9.61
C ASN A 63 -5.92 11.43 9.01
N GLY A 64 -5.40 10.48 9.80
CA GLY A 64 -5.15 9.11 9.36
C GLY A 64 -3.87 8.91 8.53
N VAL A 65 -3.06 9.94 8.33
CA VAL A 65 -1.81 9.87 7.55
C VAL A 65 -0.62 9.89 8.50
N HIS A 66 0.20 8.83 8.45
CA HIS A 66 1.54 8.83 9.02
C HIS A 66 2.49 9.54 8.06
N LYS A 67 2.96 10.73 8.43
CA LYS A 67 4.00 11.44 7.69
C LYS A 67 5.34 11.14 8.34
N LEU A 68 6.26 10.55 7.58
CA LEU A 68 7.63 10.30 8.00
C LEU A 68 8.58 11.01 7.06
N TRP A 69 9.56 11.72 7.60
CA TRP A 69 10.62 12.35 6.81
C TRP A 69 11.95 12.19 7.53
N VAL A 70 13.03 12.18 6.76
CA VAL A 70 14.39 12.00 7.25
C VAL A 70 15.34 12.63 6.25
N PHE A 71 16.42 13.24 6.75
CA PHE A 71 17.47 13.79 5.91
C PHE A 71 18.72 12.92 5.96
N SER A 72 19.52 12.95 4.89
CA SER A 72 20.79 12.22 4.84
C SER A 72 21.82 12.71 5.87
N THR A 73 21.62 13.93 6.39
CA THR A 73 22.47 14.58 7.39
C THR A 73 21.95 14.39 8.82
N ASP A 74 20.82 13.70 9.02
CA ASP A 74 20.37 13.37 10.36
C ASP A 74 21.33 12.38 11.03
N GLU A 75 21.22 12.23 12.35
CA GLU A 75 21.95 11.19 13.08
C GLU A 75 21.24 9.82 12.95
N PRO A 76 21.94 8.71 13.21
CA PRO A 76 21.32 7.40 13.22
C PRO A 76 20.34 7.20 14.37
N HIS A 77 19.71 6.03 14.43
CA HIS A 77 18.69 5.73 15.44
C HIS A 77 19.23 5.67 16.89
N TYR A 78 20.52 5.39 17.07
CA TYR A 78 21.19 5.41 18.37
C TYR A 78 22.68 5.75 18.20
N ARG A 79 23.31 6.27 19.25
CA ARG A 79 24.71 6.69 19.25
C ARG A 79 25.64 5.51 18.94
N GLY A 80 26.56 5.68 18.00
CA GLY A 80 27.51 4.65 17.57
C GLY A 80 26.97 3.64 16.55
N SER A 81 25.71 3.78 16.13
CA SER A 81 25.15 2.97 15.05
C SER A 81 25.82 3.29 13.71
N GLN A 82 26.21 2.25 12.97
CA GLN A 82 26.81 2.37 11.63
C GLN A 82 25.76 2.50 10.50
N THR A 83 24.48 2.43 10.86
CA THR A 83 23.39 2.46 9.90
C THR A 83 22.98 3.89 9.56
N LYS A 84 22.41 4.11 8.37
CA LYS A 84 21.89 5.42 7.98
C LYS A 84 20.68 5.86 8.83
N PRO A 85 20.40 7.18 8.88
CA PRO A 85 19.25 7.75 9.58
C PRO A 85 17.91 7.16 9.12
N ARG A 86 16.90 7.22 9.99
CA ARG A 86 15.54 6.77 9.69
C ARG A 86 14.48 7.53 10.47
N SER A 87 13.31 7.65 9.85
CA SER A 87 12.03 7.85 10.51
C SER A 87 11.14 6.68 10.09
N GLU A 88 10.78 5.80 11.02
CA GLU A 88 10.16 4.50 10.70
C GLU A 88 9.13 4.10 11.75
N LEU A 89 8.05 3.43 11.33
CA LEU A 89 7.17 2.68 12.22
C LEU A 89 7.59 1.21 12.23
N SER A 90 8.18 0.77 13.34
CA SER A 90 8.56 -0.64 13.52
C SER A 90 7.39 -1.37 14.18
N ILE A 91 6.75 -2.26 13.43
CA ILE A 91 5.66 -3.11 13.94
C ILE A 91 6.27 -4.12 14.92
N ASN A 92 5.91 -4.02 16.20
CA ASN A 92 6.46 -4.87 17.26
C ASN A 92 5.42 -5.82 17.86
N GLY A 93 4.13 -5.56 17.67
CA GLY A 93 3.05 -6.38 18.22
C GLY A 93 2.70 -7.63 17.40
N TYR A 94 3.28 -7.79 16.20
CA TYR A 94 2.98 -8.87 15.26
C TYR A 94 4.25 -9.52 14.72
N LYS A 95 5.13 -9.95 15.63
CA LYS A 95 6.30 -10.76 15.22
C LYS A 95 5.80 -12.14 14.80
N TYR A 96 6.37 -12.66 13.72
CA TYR A 96 6.02 -13.96 13.18
C TYR A 96 7.26 -14.71 12.74
N SER A 97 7.18 -16.05 12.79
CA SER A 97 8.23 -16.96 12.34
C SER A 97 7.72 -18.05 11.39
N THR A 98 6.40 -18.14 11.18
CA THR A 98 5.75 -19.12 10.30
C THR A 98 4.47 -18.52 9.71
N GLY A 99 3.98 -19.12 8.62
CA GLY A 99 2.70 -18.82 7.99
C GLY A 99 2.72 -17.67 6.99
N VAL A 100 1.54 -17.29 6.50
CA VAL A 100 1.38 -16.27 5.46
C VAL A 100 0.92 -14.95 6.08
N TRP A 101 1.73 -13.92 5.93
CA TRP A 101 1.48 -12.58 6.49
C TRP A 101 1.37 -11.55 5.38
N GLN A 102 0.50 -10.57 5.59
CA GLN A 102 0.25 -9.51 4.63
C GLN A 102 0.34 -8.13 5.28
N PHE A 103 0.92 -7.19 4.54
CA PHE A 103 0.96 -5.77 4.86
C PHE A 103 0.41 -4.98 3.68
N GLU A 104 -0.49 -4.04 3.95
CA GLU A 104 -0.97 -3.09 2.95
C GLU A 104 -0.98 -1.65 3.50
N ALA A 105 -0.59 -0.70 2.65
CA ALA A 105 -0.73 0.73 2.90
C ALA A 105 -0.94 1.51 1.60
N HIS A 106 -1.61 2.66 1.69
CA HIS A 106 -1.51 3.70 0.67
C HIS A 106 -0.28 4.56 0.99
N VAL A 107 0.60 4.73 0.01
CA VAL A 107 1.89 5.40 0.15
C VAL A 107 1.97 6.56 -0.83
N PHE A 108 2.55 7.67 -0.36
CA PHE A 108 2.87 8.84 -1.17
C PHE A 108 4.34 9.17 -0.99
N VAL A 109 5.05 9.38 -2.11
CA VAL A 109 6.47 9.72 -2.10
C VAL A 109 6.66 11.10 -2.73
N PRO A 110 7.09 12.12 -1.97
CA PRO A 110 7.38 13.43 -2.53
C PRO A 110 8.52 13.37 -3.55
N TYR A 111 8.41 14.16 -4.62
CA TYR A 111 9.47 14.35 -5.60
C TYR A 111 10.81 14.67 -4.96
N GLY A 112 11.89 14.09 -5.50
CA GLY A 112 13.25 14.25 -4.99
C GLY A 112 13.65 13.25 -3.89
N THR A 113 12.72 12.44 -3.39
CA THR A 113 13.02 11.40 -2.40
C THR A 113 13.77 10.23 -3.04
N SER A 114 15.05 10.04 -2.71
CA SER A 114 15.89 8.96 -3.25
C SER A 114 16.77 8.33 -2.17
N GLY A 115 17.08 7.04 -2.31
CA GLY A 115 17.97 6.31 -1.41
C GLY A 115 17.31 5.78 -0.12
N VAL A 116 15.99 5.88 -0.01
CA VAL A 116 15.21 5.47 1.19
C VAL A 116 14.58 4.08 1.02
N SER A 117 14.31 3.41 2.14
CA SER A 117 13.47 2.21 2.20
C SER A 117 12.09 2.62 2.72
N LEU A 118 11.03 2.32 1.97
CA LEU A 118 9.65 2.62 2.37
C LEU A 118 9.06 1.55 3.29
N MET A 119 9.44 0.29 3.04
CA MET A 119 8.96 -0.87 3.79
C MET A 119 10.07 -1.93 3.80
N GLN A 120 10.19 -2.66 4.90
CA GLN A 120 11.13 -3.76 5.03
C GLN A 120 10.54 -4.89 5.88
N VAL A 121 10.95 -6.11 5.58
CA VAL A 121 10.71 -7.29 6.40
C VAL A 121 12.05 -7.77 6.94
N PHE A 122 12.16 -7.91 8.26
CA PHE A 122 13.33 -8.47 8.94
C PHE A 122 13.18 -9.97 9.16
N GLY A 123 14.31 -10.64 9.40
CA GLY A 123 14.34 -12.08 9.73
C GLY A 123 14.78 -12.98 8.57
N ALA A 124 15.68 -12.50 7.72
CA ALA A 124 16.31 -13.38 6.73
C ALA A 124 17.29 -14.36 7.37
N SER A 125 17.59 -15.42 6.65
CA SER A 125 18.68 -16.33 6.99
C SER A 125 20.03 -15.62 6.94
N TYR A 126 20.95 -16.06 7.79
CA TYR A 126 22.34 -15.60 7.78
C TYR A 126 22.92 -15.69 6.35
N PRO A 127 23.65 -14.67 5.85
CA PRO A 127 24.19 -13.51 6.58
C PRO A 127 23.30 -12.26 6.58
N HIS A 128 22.07 -12.34 6.09
CA HIS A 128 21.22 -11.18 5.86
C HIS A 128 20.29 -10.90 7.04
N ALA A 129 20.14 -9.63 7.41
CA ALA A 129 19.18 -9.22 8.44
C ALA A 129 17.75 -9.07 7.91
N SER A 130 17.60 -8.74 6.62
CA SER A 130 16.33 -8.40 6.00
C SER A 130 15.96 -9.41 4.91
N THR A 131 14.69 -9.78 4.86
CA THR A 131 14.12 -10.65 3.82
C THR A 131 13.64 -9.83 2.62
N LEU A 132 13.13 -8.63 2.87
CA LEU A 132 12.64 -7.71 1.84
C LEU A 132 12.99 -6.28 2.21
N MET A 133 13.37 -5.49 1.20
CA MET A 133 13.33 -4.04 1.24
C MET A 133 12.64 -3.51 -0.01
N VAL A 134 11.66 -2.63 0.18
CA VAL A 134 11.05 -1.84 -0.89
C VAL A 134 11.67 -0.46 -0.87
N ARG A 135 12.45 -0.13 -1.90
CA ARG A 135 13.33 1.06 -1.91
C ARG A 135 12.96 2.03 -3.01
N VAL A 136 13.30 3.31 -2.82
CA VAL A 136 13.12 4.34 -3.86
C VAL A 136 14.47 4.82 -4.35
N TYR A 137 14.66 4.83 -5.66
CA TYR A 137 15.79 5.47 -6.31
C TYR A 137 15.30 6.30 -7.49
N ASN A 138 15.50 7.61 -7.41
CA ASN A 138 15.24 8.56 -8.51
C ASN A 138 13.83 8.48 -9.11
N GLY A 139 12.82 8.17 -8.30
CA GLY A 139 11.42 8.11 -8.73
C GLY A 139 10.91 6.70 -9.01
N ASP A 140 11.81 5.72 -9.01
CA ASP A 140 11.50 4.32 -9.25
C ASP A 140 11.48 3.54 -7.94
N LEU A 141 10.55 2.59 -7.85
CA LEU A 141 10.36 1.67 -6.74
C LEU A 141 11.09 0.35 -7.04
N TYR A 142 11.95 -0.10 -6.14
CA TYR A 142 12.79 -1.28 -6.31
C TYR A 142 12.46 -2.38 -5.30
N TYR A 143 12.58 -3.63 -5.74
CA TYR A 143 12.87 -4.77 -4.89
C TYR A 143 14.36 -4.74 -4.59
N TYR A 144 14.71 -4.52 -3.32
CA TYR A 144 16.08 -4.26 -2.91
C TYR A 144 16.71 -3.17 -3.78
N ARG A 145 17.85 -3.47 -4.42
CA ARG A 145 18.57 -2.59 -5.36
C ARG A 145 18.67 -3.22 -6.75
N GLU A 146 17.96 -4.33 -6.97
CA GLU A 146 18.22 -5.23 -8.09
C GLU A 146 17.20 -5.05 -9.19
N LYS A 147 15.93 -4.94 -8.84
CA LYS A 147 14.82 -4.96 -9.80
C LYS A 147 13.87 -3.80 -9.56
N VAL A 148 13.61 -3.03 -10.61
CA VAL A 148 12.53 -2.05 -10.61
C VAL A 148 11.19 -2.79 -10.63
N ILE A 149 10.30 -2.40 -9.72
CA ILE A 149 8.92 -2.88 -9.62
C ILE A 149 7.98 -1.91 -10.35
N VAL A 150 8.16 -0.60 -10.13
CA VAL A 150 7.31 0.47 -10.67
C VAL A 150 8.15 1.71 -10.96
N HIS A 151 7.90 2.36 -12.09
CA HIS A 151 8.51 3.64 -12.43
C HIS A 151 7.64 4.83 -12.02
N ASP A 152 8.25 6.01 -11.87
CA ASP A 152 7.56 7.31 -11.76
C ASP A 152 6.50 7.40 -10.64
N ILE A 153 6.87 6.94 -9.43
CA ILE A 153 5.97 6.89 -8.26
C ILE A 153 5.82 8.22 -7.53
N TYR A 154 6.55 9.26 -7.92
CA TYR A 154 6.52 10.54 -7.23
C TYR A 154 5.17 11.25 -7.31
N ASN A 155 4.85 11.97 -6.23
CA ASN A 155 3.71 12.87 -6.09
C ASN A 155 2.36 12.21 -6.40
N LYS A 156 2.26 10.90 -6.19
CA LYS A 156 1.05 10.11 -6.41
C LYS A 156 0.83 9.20 -5.21
N TRP A 157 -0.43 8.96 -4.88
CA TRP A 157 -0.79 7.89 -3.97
C TRP A 157 -0.83 6.57 -4.74
N PHE A 158 -0.17 5.55 -4.21
CA PHE A 158 -0.25 4.18 -4.71
C PHE A 158 -0.46 3.21 -3.56
N ARG A 159 -1.05 2.06 -3.87
CA ARG A 159 -1.26 0.99 -2.88
C ARG A 159 -0.08 0.03 -2.92
N LEU A 160 0.61 -0.10 -1.79
CA LEU A 160 1.66 -1.08 -1.58
C LEU A 160 1.04 -2.28 -0.85
N ASN A 161 1.08 -3.46 -1.47
CA ASN A 161 0.65 -4.72 -0.85
C ASN A 161 1.82 -5.71 -0.87
N VAL A 162 2.17 -6.26 0.28
CA VAL A 162 3.26 -7.22 0.46
C VAL A 162 2.71 -8.46 1.14
N ILE A 163 2.90 -9.62 0.53
CA ILE A 163 2.57 -10.92 1.10
C ILE A 163 3.88 -11.69 1.29
N HIS A 164 4.10 -12.19 2.51
CA HIS A 164 5.27 -12.96 2.88
C HIS A 164 4.82 -14.30 3.45
N ASN A 165 5.18 -15.38 2.75
CA ASN A 165 4.99 -16.74 3.24
C ASN A 165 6.30 -17.20 3.89
N VAL A 166 6.26 -17.48 5.18
CA VAL A 166 7.40 -18.02 5.95
C VAL A 166 7.12 -19.47 6.26
N GLU A 167 8.08 -20.33 5.90
CA GLU A 167 8.07 -21.75 6.25
C GLU A 167 8.42 -21.97 7.72
#